data_AF-A0A842V634-F1
#
_entry.id   AF-A0A842V634-F1
#
_cell.length_a   1.000
_cell.length_b   1.000
_cell.length_c   1.000
_cell.angle_alpha   90.00
_cell.angle_beta   90.00
_cell.angle_gamma   90.00
#
_symmetry.space_group_name_H-M   'P 1'
#
loop_
_entity.id
_entity.type
_entity.pdbx_description
1 polymer ?
#
loop_
_entity_poly.entity_id
_entity_poly.type
_entity_poly.pdbx_seq_one_letter_code
_entity_poly.pdbx_strand_id
1 'polypeptide(L)' 'MKHRMSISLDEETIALIQARLRKERDIFRNKSHFVECAIKNMFESEKR' A
#
# COMPACT_ATOMS: atom_id res chain seq x y z
N MET A 1 -13.75 4.79 -10.53
CA MET A 1 -13.58 3.41 -11.02
C MET A 1 -12.20 2.89 -10.63
N LYS A 2 -12.03 1.59 -10.39
CA LYS A 2 -10.72 0.99 -10.06
C LYS A 2 -10.24 0.11 -11.22
N HIS A 3 -8.96 0.20 -11.55
CA HIS A 3 -8.31 -0.65 -12.55
C HIS A 3 -7.49 -1.73 -11.87
N ARG A 4 -7.51 -2.96 -12.41
CA ARG A 4 -6.70 -4.07 -11.90
C ARG A 4 -5.31 -4.00 -12.54
N MET A 5 -4.29 -4.09 -11.70
CA MET A 5 -2.89 -4.20 -12.12
C MET A 5 -2.21 -5.32 -11.33
N SER A 6 -1.17 -5.89 -11.93
CA SER A 6 -0.28 -6.85 -11.28
C SER A 6 1.09 -6.21 -11.14
N ILE A 7 1.68 -6.35 -9.96
CA ILE A 7 3.03 -5.87 -9.65
C ILE A 7 3.81 -7.01 -9.00
N SER A 8 5.10 -7.10 -9.29
CA SER A 8 6.02 -7.98 -8.59
C SER A 8 6.79 -7.14 -7.58
N LEU A 9 6.88 -7.63 -6.34
CA LEU A 9 7.60 -7.00 -5.24
C LEU A 9 8.50 -8.05 -4.61
N ASP A 10 9.63 -7.62 -4.06
CA ASP A 10 10.48 -8.51 -3.28
C ASP A 10 9.77 -9.01 -2.00
N GLU A 11 10.31 -10.09 -1.46
CA GLU A 11 9.72 -10.77 -0.30
C GLU A 11 9.73 -9.88 0.96
N GLU A 12 10.78 -9.08 1.14
CA GLU A 12 10.91 -8.16 2.28
C GLU A 12 9.79 -7.10 2.27
N THR A 13 9.52 -6.52 1.10
CA THR A 13 8.43 -5.56 0.88
C THR A 13 7.09 -6.19 1.17
N ILE A 14 6.85 -7.43 0.73
CA ILE A 14 5.62 -8.16 1.04
C ILE A 14 5.49 -8.40 2.56
N ALA A 15 6.57 -8.77 3.24
CA ALA A 15 6.58 -8.97 4.68
C ALA A 15 6.24 -7.68 5.44
N LEU A 16 6.79 -6.54 5.00
CA LEU A 16 6.49 -5.20 5.55
C LEU A 16 5.02 -4.83 5.35
N ILE A 17 4.48 -5.02 4.14
CA ILE A 17 3.06 -4.77 3.85
C ILE A 17 2.18 -5.59 4.79
N GLN A 18 2.46 -6.88 4.94
CA GLN A 18 1.68 -7.76 5.81
C GLN A 18 1.76 -7.35 7.28
N ALA A 19 2.95 -6.99 7.78
CA ALA A 19 3.12 -6.51 9.13
C ALA A 19 2.31 -5.22 9.39
N ARG A 20 2.33 -4.28 8.43
CA ARG A 20 1.58 -3.03 8.54
C ARG A 20 0.07 -3.25 8.48
N LEU A 21 -0.40 -4.11 7.59
CA LEU A 21 -1.81 -4.51 7.54
C LEU A 21 -2.30 -5.12 8.86
N ARG A 22 -1.45 -5.91 9.54
CA ARG A 22 -1.80 -6.46 10.86
C ARG A 22 -1.85 -5.41 11.95
N LYS A 23 -0.92 -4.44 11.93
CA LYS A 23 -0.82 -3.38 12.94
C LYS A 23 -1.88 -2.28 12.76
N GLU A 24 -2.30 -2.00 11.53
CA GLU A 24 -3.17 -0.87 11.17
C GLU A 24 -4.43 -1.34 10.44
N ARG A 25 -5.09 -2.35 11.02
CA ARG A 25 -6.30 -2.96 10.44
C ARG A 25 -7.44 -1.96 10.23
N ASP A 26 -7.54 -0.96 11.10
CA ASP A 26 -8.60 0.06 11.02
C ASP A 26 -8.37 1.07 9.88
N ILE A 27 -7.12 1.19 9.41
CA ILE A 27 -6.72 2.11 8.33
C ILE A 27 -6.71 1.36 6.99
N PHE A 28 -6.15 0.15 6.96
CA PHE A 28 -5.95 -0.59 5.73
C PHE A 28 -6.87 -1.81 5.60
N ARG A 29 -7.78 -1.72 4.63
CA ARG A 29 -8.74 -2.79 4.32
C ARG A 29 -8.11 -4.05 3.72
N ASN A 30 -7.07 -3.89 2.88
CA ASN A 30 -6.37 -4.96 2.18
C ASN A 30 -5.07 -4.45 1.54
N LYS A 31 -4.30 -5.35 0.92
CA LYS A 31 -3.04 -5.03 0.22
C LYS A 31 -3.23 -3.95 -0.86
N SER A 32 -4.30 -4.01 -1.65
CA SER A 32 -4.57 -3.02 -2.68
C SER A 32 -4.84 -1.63 -2.10
N HIS A 33 -5.58 -1.55 -0.99
CA HIS A 33 -5.81 -0.29 -0.28
C HIS A 33 -4.52 0.29 0.29
N PHE A 34 -3.67 -0.55 0.88
CA PHE A 34 -2.36 -0.15 1.38
C PHE A 34 -1.50 0.47 0.26
N VAL A 35 -1.37 -0.22 -0.87
CA VAL A 35 -0.57 0.26 -2.01
C VAL A 35 -1.17 1.56 -2.58
N GLU A 36 -2.49 1.65 -2.70
CA GLU A 36 -3.16 2.87 -3.15
C GLU A 36 -2.86 4.08 -2.24
N CYS A 37 -2.90 3.90 -0.92
CA CYS A 37 -2.57 4.94 0.05
C CYS A 37 -1.09 5.32 0.00
N ALA A 38 -0.19 4.34 -0.09
CA ALA A 38 1.25 4.59 -0.17
C ALA A 38 1.61 5.43 -1.39
N ILE A 39 1.03 5.10 -2.55
CA ILE A 39 1.23 5.86 -3.80
C ILE A 39 0.71 7.30 -3.64
N LYS A 40 -0.50 7.50 -3.09
CA LYS A 40 -1.05 8.85 -2.86
C LYS A 40 -0.17 9.67 -1.94
N ASN A 41 0.23 9.11 -0.80
CA ASN A 41 1.07 9.80 0.18
C ASN A 41 2.42 10.23 -0.42
N MET A 42 3.04 9.36 -1.23
CA MET A 42 4.30 9.67 -1.92
C MET A 42 4.13 10.92 -2.81
N PHE A 43 3.14 10.92 -3.71
CA PHE A 43 2.91 12.04 -4.63
C PHE A 43 2.33 13.30 -3.99
N GLU A 44 1.60 13.18 -2.88
CA GLU A 44 1.16 14.34 -2.10
C GLU A 44 2.32 14.98 -1.33
N SER A 45 3.27 14.18 -0.85
CA SER A 45 4.48 14.69 -0.20
C SER A 45 5.45 15.38 -1.15
N GLU A 46 5.49 14.99 -2.42
CA GLU A 46 6.32 15.63 -3.47
C GLU A 46 5.79 16.99 -3.94
N LYS A 47 4.51 17.30 -3.67
CA LYS A 47 3.89 18.59 -4.05
C LYS A 47 4.07 19.69 -3.00
N ARG A 48 4.69 19.39 -1.86
CA ARG A 48 5.01 20.34 -0.78
C ARG A 48 6.48 20.68 -0.80
#